data_AF-A0A1E1WTY9-F1
#
_entry.id   AF-A0A1E1WTY9-F1
#
_cell.length_a   1.000
_cell.length_b   1.000
_cell.length_c   1.000
_cell.angle_alpha   90.00
_cell.angle_beta   90.00
_cell.angle_gamma   90.00
#
_symmetry.space_group_name_H-M   'P 1'
#
loop_
_entity.id
_entity.type
_entity.pdbx_description
1 polymer ?
#
loop_
_entity_poly.entity_id
_entity_poly.type
_entity_poly.pdbx_seq_one_letter_code
_entity_poly.pdbx_strand_id
1 'polypeptide(L)'
;MITLSEDISKLFNEVLHEISQNVRHMMEELWLNWSHLGVDNDTKIHNIMKLVLIEKELHRDVISETRQKLKTMQDQVDKLKEETEELSKCLSVDITILDFKEEMMLSDYKQELEHQIAGYREQVQQRRMKMERLLEWQRDLTDKLGVTIQDLQEIPLPPEEELDKLKNHLDVLQAERDK
;
A
#
# COMPACT_ATOMS: atom_id res chain seq x y z
N MET A 1 17.78 -7.99 14.60
CA MET A 1 18.75 -6.90 14.33
C MET A 1 19.50 -7.23 13.03
N ILE A 2 19.26 -6.53 11.93
CA ILE A 2 19.98 -6.77 10.66
C ILE A 2 21.41 -6.21 10.84
N THR A 3 22.39 -7.08 11.04
CA THR A 3 23.80 -6.68 11.16
C THR A 3 24.40 -6.48 9.78
N LEU A 4 25.14 -5.39 9.58
CA LEU A 4 25.94 -5.19 8.37
C LEU A 4 26.94 -6.34 8.27
N SER A 5 26.91 -7.10 7.17
CA SER A 5 27.89 -8.15 6.94
C SER A 5 29.27 -7.54 6.67
N GLU A 6 30.31 -8.35 6.83
CA GLU A 6 31.68 -7.97 6.52
C GLU A 6 31.84 -7.55 5.04
N ASP A 7 31.13 -8.22 4.14
CA ASP A 7 31.08 -7.90 2.71
C ASP A 7 30.49 -6.51 2.44
N ILE A 8 29.42 -6.15 3.14
CA ILE A 8 28.79 -4.82 3.00
C ILE A 8 29.74 -3.74 3.53
N SER A 9 30.42 -4.02 4.64
CA SER A 9 31.40 -3.09 5.22
C SER A 9 32.57 -2.85 4.28
N LYS A 10 33.04 -3.90 3.59
CA LYS A 10 34.07 -3.79 2.55
C LYS A 10 33.59 -2.96 1.37
N LEU A 11 32.39 -3.22 0.87
CA LEU A 11 31.78 -2.43 -0.21
C LEU A 11 31.69 -0.94 0.14
N PHE A 12 31.26 -0.61 1.37
CA PHE A 12 31.20 0.79 1.81
C PHE A 12 32.56 1.47 1.79
N ASN A 13 33.61 0.77 2.23
CA ASN A 13 34.97 1.31 2.22
C ASN A 13 35.50 1.53 0.79
N GLU A 14 35.22 0.59 -0.13
CA GLU A 14 35.61 0.72 -1.54
C GLU A 14 34.93 1.94 -2.19
N VAL A 15 33.61 2.07 -2.01
CA VAL A 15 32.85 3.21 -2.54
C VAL A 15 33.31 4.54 -1.93
N LEU A 16 33.55 4.59 -0.62
CA LEU A 16 34.07 5.79 0.04
C LEU A 16 35.44 6.21 -0.51
N HIS A 17 36.30 5.24 -0.80
CA HIS A 17 37.61 5.51 -1.38
C HIS A 17 37.48 6.14 -2.78
N GLU A 18 36.64 5.55 -3.63
CA GLU A 18 36.41 6.04 -5.00
C GLU A 18 35.78 7.45 -5.01
N ILE A 19 34.74 7.68 -4.18
CA ILE A 19 34.12 9.01 -4.05
C ILE A 19 35.16 10.05 -3.59
N SER A 20 35.98 9.70 -2.60
CA SER A 20 37.00 10.63 -2.07
C SER A 20 38.04 11.00 -3.13
N GLN A 21 38.47 10.04 -3.96
CA GLN A 21 39.40 10.31 -5.06
C GLN A 21 38.77 11.19 -6.13
N ASN A 22 37.54 10.89 -6.55
CA ASN A 22 36.82 11.66 -7.57
C ASN A 22 36.57 13.11 -7.13
N VAL A 23 36.10 13.31 -5.89
CA VAL A 23 35.88 14.65 -5.33
C VAL A 23 37.19 15.41 -5.21
N ARG A 24 38.29 14.76 -4.78
CA ARG A 24 39.61 15.39 -4.74
C ARG A 24 40.07 15.86 -6.12
N HIS A 25 39.99 14.99 -7.12
CA HIS A 25 40.39 15.33 -8.48
C HIS A 25 39.59 16.51 -9.03
N MET A 26 38.26 16.51 -8.86
CA MET A 26 37.39 17.61 -9.23
C MET A 26 37.78 18.92 -8.52
N MET A 27 38.06 18.88 -7.21
CA MET A 27 38.48 20.07 -6.45
C MET A 27 39.81 20.63 -6.98
N GLU A 28 40.77 19.78 -7.31
CA GLU A 28 42.06 20.17 -7.89
C GLU A 28 41.87 20.83 -9.27
N GLU A 29 41.07 20.23 -10.15
CA GLU A 29 40.77 20.81 -11.47
C GLU A 29 40.07 22.18 -11.37
N LEU A 30 39.04 22.29 -10.51
CA LEU A 30 38.35 23.56 -10.28
C LEU A 30 39.32 24.62 -9.74
N TRP A 31 40.19 24.24 -8.82
CA TRP A 31 41.17 25.14 -8.23
C TRP A 31 42.14 25.68 -9.27
N LEU A 32 42.68 24.81 -10.13
CA LEU A 32 43.58 25.19 -11.22
C LEU A 32 42.87 26.11 -12.21
N ASN A 33 41.66 25.73 -12.66
CA ASN A 33 40.87 26.52 -13.59
C ASN A 33 40.53 27.91 -13.04
N TRP A 34 40.07 28.02 -11.80
CA TRP A 34 39.82 29.31 -11.17
C TRP A 34 41.09 30.14 -10.98
N SER A 35 42.24 29.49 -10.78
CA SER A 35 43.53 30.18 -10.70
C SER A 35 43.94 30.75 -12.06
N HIS A 36 43.70 30.03 -13.15
CA HIS A 36 43.90 30.54 -14.51
C HIS A 36 42.96 31.72 -14.85
N LEU A 37 41.75 31.72 -14.29
CA LEU A 37 40.78 32.80 -14.46
C LEU A 37 41.05 34.02 -13.55
N GLY A 38 42.03 33.96 -12.65
CA GLY A 38 42.35 35.07 -11.74
C GLY A 38 41.35 35.27 -10.60
N VAL A 39 40.57 34.25 -10.24
CA VAL A 39 39.66 34.29 -9.08
C VAL A 39 40.48 34.40 -7.79
N ASP A 40 40.01 35.21 -6.84
CA ASP A 40 40.64 35.35 -5.53
C ASP A 40 40.53 34.08 -4.69
N ASN A 41 41.45 33.90 -3.74
CA ASN A 41 41.53 32.67 -2.95
C ASN A 41 40.34 32.49 -2.00
N ASP A 42 39.77 33.58 -1.47
CA ASP A 42 38.64 33.51 -0.54
C ASP A 42 37.39 32.98 -1.24
N THR A 43 37.13 33.45 -2.46
CA THR A 43 36.05 32.96 -3.32
C THR A 43 36.24 31.48 -3.69
N LYS A 44 37.46 31.05 -4.01
CA LYS A 44 37.75 29.63 -4.31
C LYS A 44 37.47 28.75 -3.09
N ILE A 45 38.00 29.12 -1.93
CA ILE A 45 37.79 28.38 -0.67
C ILE A 45 36.30 28.30 -0.35
N HIS A 46 35.59 29.43 -0.43
CA HIS A 46 34.15 29.48 -0.20
C HIS A 46 33.38 28.55 -1.15
N ASN A 47 33.73 28.51 -2.43
CA ASN A 47 33.08 27.64 -3.40
C ASN A 47 33.39 26.15 -3.18
N ILE A 48 34.62 25.78 -2.82
CA ILE A 48 34.95 24.40 -2.44
C ILE A 48 34.18 24.00 -1.18
N MET A 49 34.07 24.88 -0.19
CA MET A 49 33.33 24.58 1.05
C MET A 49 31.83 24.34 0.81
N LYS A 50 31.24 24.90 -0.25
CA LYS A 50 29.84 24.59 -0.62
C LYS A 50 29.62 23.12 -0.94
N LEU A 51 30.64 22.40 -1.41
CA LEU A 51 30.52 20.96 -1.70
C LEU A 51 30.10 20.16 -0.47
N VAL A 52 30.59 20.53 0.72
CA VAL A 52 30.21 19.89 1.98
C VAL A 52 28.72 20.10 2.30
N LEU A 53 28.18 21.27 1.97
CA LEU A 53 26.75 21.54 2.16
C LEU A 53 25.91 20.73 1.19
N ILE A 54 26.29 20.71 -0.09
CA ILE A 54 25.61 19.93 -1.15
C ILE A 54 25.60 18.44 -0.79
N GLU A 55 26.72 17.89 -0.34
CA GLU A 55 26.81 16.49 0.07
C GLU A 55 25.88 16.18 1.25
N LYS A 56 25.87 17.05 2.28
CA LYS A 56 24.99 16.89 3.44
C LYS A 56 23.51 16.93 3.06
N GLU A 57 23.15 17.83 2.15
CA GLU A 57 21.78 17.94 1.66
C GLU A 57 21.38 16.70 0.87
N LEU A 58 22.23 16.24 -0.04
CA LEU A 58 22.00 15.01 -0.80
C LEU A 58 21.80 13.80 0.13
N HIS A 59 22.68 13.60 1.11
CA HIS A 59 22.56 12.50 2.06
C HIS A 59 21.25 12.57 2.86
N ARG A 60 20.90 13.77 3.35
CA ARG A 60 19.64 13.98 4.07
C ARG A 60 18.44 13.65 3.19
N ASP A 61 18.46 14.08 1.94
CA ASP A 61 17.34 13.93 1.03
C ASP A 61 17.14 12.45 0.66
N VAL A 62 18.21 11.70 0.34
CA VAL A 62 18.15 10.26 0.06
C VAL A 62 17.66 9.45 1.27
N ILE A 63 18.15 9.77 2.47
CA ILE A 63 17.70 9.11 3.71
C ILE A 63 16.23 9.42 3.98
N SER A 64 15.83 10.69 3.80
CA SER A 64 14.45 11.13 4.00
C SER A 64 13.51 10.46 3.02
N GLU A 65 13.87 10.39 1.73
CA GLU A 65 13.10 9.71 0.70
C GLU A 65 12.93 8.21 1.03
N THR A 66 14.01 7.56 1.46
CA THR A 66 13.97 6.14 1.85
C THR A 66 13.05 5.92 3.07
N ARG A 67 13.14 6.78 4.09
CA ARG A 67 12.26 6.73 5.26
C ARG A 67 10.80 6.99 4.90
N GLN A 68 10.54 7.92 4.00
CA GLN A 68 9.19 8.21 3.52
C GLN A 68 8.61 7.02 2.75
N LYS A 69 9.40 6.36 1.90
CA LYS A 69 9.00 5.13 1.21
C LYS A 69 8.66 4.01 2.20
N LEU A 70 9.51 3.81 3.22
CA LEU A 70 9.27 2.81 4.27
C LEU A 70 7.97 3.11 5.03
N LYS A 71 7.77 4.36 5.45
CA LYS A 71 6.55 4.79 6.13
C LYS A 71 5.31 4.56 5.25
N THR A 72 5.39 4.94 3.97
CA THR A 72 4.28 4.75 3.02
C THR A 72 3.92 3.27 2.87
N MET A 73 4.91 2.38 2.86
CA MET A 73 4.68 0.94 2.79
C MET A 73 4.07 0.40 4.09
N GLN A 74 4.51 0.89 5.25
CA GLN A 74 3.91 0.55 6.53
C GLN A 74 2.44 1.00 6.59
N ASP A 75 2.16 2.25 6.19
CA ASP A 75 0.80 2.79 6.14
C ASP A 75 -0.11 1.95 5.20
N GLN A 76 0.44 1.40 4.11
CA GLN A 76 -0.28 0.47 3.23
C GLN A 76 -0.59 -0.85 3.92
N VAL A 77 0.36 -1.43 4.66
CA VAL A 77 0.15 -2.65 5.44
C VAL A 77 -0.91 -2.43 6.52
N ASP A 78 -0.87 -1.30 7.23
CA ASP A 78 -1.82 -0.99 8.28
C ASP A 78 -3.25 -0.86 7.70
N LYS A 79 -3.39 -0.21 6.54
CA LYS A 79 -4.67 -0.16 5.80
C LYS A 79 -5.19 -1.55 5.40
N LEU A 80 -4.30 -2.46 4.98
CA LEU A 80 -4.71 -3.83 4.63
C LEU A 80 -5.21 -4.59 5.87
N LYS A 81 -4.62 -4.34 7.05
CA LYS A 81 -5.09 -4.92 8.31
C LYS A 81 -6.44 -4.36 8.71
N GLU A 82 -6.61 -3.03 8.66
CA GLU A 82 -7.92 -2.38 8.90
C GLU A 82 -9.00 -2.94 7.96
N GLU A 83 -8.70 -3.03 6.66
CA GLU A 83 -9.59 -3.62 5.69
C GLU A 83 -9.92 -5.09 6.00
N THR A 84 -8.96 -5.85 6.51
CA THR A 84 -9.22 -7.24 6.92
C THR A 84 -10.24 -7.30 8.06
N GLU A 85 -10.15 -6.40 9.04
CA GLU A 85 -11.15 -6.30 10.11
C GLU A 85 -12.53 -5.89 9.57
N GLU A 86 -12.57 -4.99 8.59
CA GLU A 86 -13.81 -4.60 7.92
C GLU A 86 -14.43 -5.75 7.13
N LEU A 87 -13.62 -6.51 6.38
CA LEU A 87 -14.05 -7.69 5.64
C LEU A 87 -14.56 -8.78 6.60
N SER A 88 -13.87 -8.97 7.73
CA SER A 88 -14.28 -9.90 8.80
C SER A 88 -15.67 -9.53 9.33
N LYS A 89 -15.90 -8.24 9.64
CA LYS A 89 -17.22 -7.74 10.06
C LYS A 89 -18.27 -7.89 8.96
N CYS A 90 -17.93 -7.57 7.71
CA CYS A 90 -18.85 -7.66 6.58
C CYS A 90 -19.31 -9.09 6.30
N LEU A 91 -18.40 -10.06 6.38
CA LEU A 91 -18.72 -11.46 6.10
C LEU A 91 -19.19 -12.24 7.33
N SER A 92 -19.06 -11.66 8.53
CA SER A 92 -19.20 -12.35 9.81
C SER A 92 -18.29 -13.59 9.91
N VAL A 93 -17.07 -13.47 9.42
CA VAL A 93 -16.05 -14.54 9.42
C VAL A 93 -14.81 -14.02 10.12
N ASP A 94 -14.19 -14.85 10.95
CA ASP A 94 -12.88 -14.53 11.54
C ASP A 94 -11.78 -14.72 10.48
N ILE A 95 -11.12 -13.64 10.08
CA ILE A 95 -10.04 -13.67 9.09
C ILE A 95 -8.72 -13.58 9.85
N THR A 96 -8.03 -14.72 9.98
CA THR A 96 -6.72 -14.76 10.61
C THR A 96 -5.66 -14.21 9.66
N ILE A 97 -5.00 -13.14 10.08
CA ILE A 97 -3.92 -12.49 9.33
C ILE A 97 -2.59 -13.15 9.67
N LEU A 98 -1.69 -13.28 8.69
CA LEU A 98 -0.31 -13.69 8.94
C LEU A 98 0.41 -12.69 9.87
N ASP A 99 1.06 -13.18 10.92
CA ASP A 99 1.91 -12.36 11.77
C ASP A 99 3.18 -11.94 11.04
N PHE A 100 3.54 -10.66 11.18
CA PHE A 100 4.79 -10.15 10.66
C PHE A 100 5.98 -10.72 11.44
N LYS A 101 6.90 -11.40 10.74
CA LYS A 101 8.13 -11.95 11.32
C LYS A 101 9.31 -11.03 11.01
N GLU A 102 10.26 -10.93 11.95
CA GLU A 102 11.46 -10.07 11.79
C GLU A 102 12.29 -10.37 10.53
N GLU A 103 12.29 -11.61 10.06
CA GLU A 103 13.04 -12.05 8.88
C GLU A 103 12.32 -11.74 7.56
N MET A 104 11.07 -11.31 7.61
CA MET A 104 10.23 -11.12 6.44
C MET A 104 10.39 -9.71 5.88
N MET A 105 10.54 -9.60 4.56
CA MET A 105 10.55 -8.30 3.90
C MET A 105 9.15 -7.68 3.97
N LEU A 106 9.10 -6.36 4.22
CA LEU A 106 7.82 -5.64 4.30
C LEU A 106 7.05 -5.69 2.96
N SER A 107 7.76 -5.73 1.84
CA SER A 107 7.17 -5.92 0.50
C SER A 107 6.43 -7.25 0.39
N ASP A 108 7.08 -8.32 0.85
CA ASP A 108 6.58 -9.68 0.72
C ASP A 108 5.39 -9.86 1.67
N TYR A 109 5.49 -9.28 2.88
CA TYR A 109 4.39 -9.25 3.82
C TYR A 109 3.15 -8.58 3.23
N LYS A 110 3.32 -7.38 2.67
CA LYS A 110 2.23 -6.63 2.06
C LYS A 110 1.57 -7.43 0.94
N GLN A 111 2.37 -8.04 0.06
CA GLN A 111 1.84 -8.83 -1.05
C GLN A 111 1.06 -10.06 -0.56
N GLU A 112 1.56 -10.72 0.47
CA GLU A 112 0.89 -11.88 1.08
C GLU A 112 -0.44 -11.48 1.72
N LEU A 113 -0.49 -10.34 2.43
CA LEU A 113 -1.75 -9.78 2.95
C LEU A 113 -2.75 -9.48 1.84
N GLU A 114 -2.31 -8.81 0.77
CA GLU A 114 -3.16 -8.49 -0.39
C GLU A 114 -3.73 -9.76 -1.03
N HIS A 115 -2.91 -10.82 -1.14
CA HIS A 115 -3.35 -12.10 -1.68
C HIS A 115 -4.38 -12.79 -0.77
N GLN A 116 -4.14 -12.81 0.55
CA GLN A 116 -5.06 -13.40 1.52
C GLN A 116 -6.43 -12.72 1.50
N ILE A 117 -6.47 -11.39 1.44
CA ILE A 117 -7.74 -10.65 1.46
C ILE A 117 -8.45 -10.59 0.10
N ALA A 118 -7.77 -10.88 -1.01
CA ALA A 118 -8.35 -10.82 -2.35
C ALA A 118 -9.60 -11.70 -2.51
N GLY A 119 -9.55 -12.93 -1.98
CA GLY A 119 -10.69 -13.85 -2.01
C GLY A 119 -11.88 -13.33 -1.21
N TYR A 120 -11.64 -12.71 -0.05
CA TYR A 120 -12.70 -12.13 0.78
C TYR A 120 -13.31 -10.88 0.15
N ARG A 121 -12.50 -10.03 -0.51
CA ARG A 121 -13.00 -8.91 -1.31
C ARG A 121 -13.95 -9.37 -2.41
N GLU A 122 -13.57 -10.44 -3.13
CA GLU A 122 -14.42 -11.02 -4.16
C GLU A 122 -15.72 -11.56 -3.58
N GLN A 123 -15.68 -12.27 -2.45
CA GLN A 123 -16.88 -12.78 -1.78
C GLN A 123 -17.82 -11.65 -1.33
N VAL A 124 -17.29 -10.58 -0.73
CA VAL A 124 -18.08 -9.40 -0.36
C VAL A 124 -18.74 -8.79 -1.59
N GLN A 125 -18.00 -8.64 -2.68
CA GLN A 125 -18.52 -8.09 -3.92
C GLN A 125 -19.62 -8.96 -4.54
N GLN A 126 -19.42 -10.28 -4.58
CA GLN A 126 -20.42 -11.22 -5.10
C GLN A 126 -21.71 -11.20 -4.26
N ARG A 127 -21.60 -11.23 -2.92
CA ARG A 127 -22.76 -11.16 -2.02
C ARG A 127 -23.50 -9.83 -2.14
N ARG A 128 -22.80 -8.70 -2.21
CA ARG A 128 -23.39 -7.37 -2.43
C ARG A 128 -24.15 -7.31 -3.76
N MET A 129 -23.55 -7.80 -4.84
CA MET A 129 -24.18 -7.79 -6.16
C MET A 129 -25.43 -8.69 -6.19
N LYS A 130 -25.38 -9.86 -5.54
CA LYS A 130 -26.54 -10.75 -5.42
C LYS A 130 -27.66 -10.09 -4.63
N MET A 131 -27.34 -9.49 -3.49
CA MET A 131 -28.29 -8.76 -2.65
C MET A 131 -28.95 -7.61 -3.42
N GLU A 132 -28.18 -6.77 -4.09
CA GLU A 132 -28.69 -5.63 -4.87
C GLU A 132 -29.66 -6.08 -5.97
N ARG A 133 -29.32 -7.14 -6.71
CA ARG A 133 -30.21 -7.72 -7.73
C ARG A 133 -31.51 -8.26 -7.14
N LEU A 134 -31.46 -8.91 -5.98
CA LEU A 134 -32.65 -9.45 -5.31
C LEU A 134 -33.54 -8.32 -4.78
N LEU A 135 -32.96 -7.26 -4.21
CA LEU A 135 -33.71 -6.09 -3.74
C LEU A 135 -34.37 -5.35 -4.91
N GLU A 136 -33.70 -5.22 -6.05
CA GLU A 136 -34.29 -4.61 -7.24
C GLU A 136 -35.45 -5.43 -7.79
N TRP A 137 -35.29 -6.76 -7.88
CA TRP A 137 -36.38 -7.65 -8.29
C TRP A 137 -37.56 -7.60 -7.29
N GLN A 138 -37.27 -7.50 -5.99
CA GLN A 138 -38.30 -7.34 -4.99
C GLN A 138 -39.07 -6.02 -5.16
N ARG A 139 -38.40 -4.90 -5.41
CA ARG A 139 -39.06 -3.60 -5.70
C ARG A 139 -39.98 -3.71 -6.90
N ASP A 140 -39.51 -4.32 -7.98
CA ASP A 140 -40.30 -4.57 -9.19
C ASP A 140 -41.57 -5.39 -8.93
N LEU A 141 -41.49 -6.38 -8.04
CA LEU A 141 -42.64 -7.20 -7.64
C LEU A 141 -43.56 -6.47 -6.66
N THR A 142 -43.01 -5.72 -5.70
CA THR A 142 -43.75 -4.87 -4.77
C THR A 142 -44.58 -3.83 -5.52
N ASP A 143 -44.02 -3.16 -6.52
CA ASP A 143 -44.73 -2.15 -7.30
C ASP A 143 -45.91 -2.75 -8.10
N LYS A 144 -45.82 -4.03 -8.48
CA LYS A 144 -46.84 -4.73 -9.27
C LYS A 144 -47.90 -5.45 -8.44
N LEU A 145 -47.51 -6.02 -7.31
CA LEU A 145 -48.37 -6.87 -6.46
C LEU A 145 -48.78 -6.19 -5.14
N GLY A 146 -48.18 -5.05 -4.79
CA GLY A 146 -48.44 -4.36 -3.52
C GLY A 146 -47.91 -5.09 -2.28
N VAL A 147 -46.93 -5.99 -2.45
CA VAL A 147 -46.35 -6.80 -1.36
C VAL A 147 -45.22 -6.06 -0.63
N THR A 148 -45.04 -6.32 0.66
CA THR A 148 -44.03 -5.63 1.49
C THR A 148 -42.59 -6.00 1.09
N ILE A 149 -41.70 -4.99 1.03
CA ILE A 149 -40.27 -5.20 0.83
C ILE A 149 -39.66 -5.80 2.10
N GLN A 150 -38.75 -6.75 1.94
CA GLN A 150 -38.01 -7.37 3.02
C GLN A 150 -36.70 -6.60 3.18
N ASP A 151 -36.52 -5.95 4.33
CA ASP A 151 -35.30 -5.20 4.61
C ASP A 151 -34.14 -6.16 4.89
N LEU A 152 -33.10 -6.10 4.05
CA LEU A 152 -31.82 -6.79 4.28
C LEU A 152 -30.82 -5.79 4.88
N GLN A 153 -30.05 -6.24 5.87
CA GLN A 153 -28.93 -5.45 6.40
C GLN A 153 -27.74 -5.49 5.44
N GLU A 154 -27.08 -4.34 5.26
CA GLU A 154 -25.87 -4.26 4.42
C GLU A 154 -24.60 -4.71 5.15
N ILE A 155 -24.57 -4.59 6.48
CA ILE A 155 -23.46 -5.01 7.34
C ILE A 155 -24.00 -5.60 8.65
N PRO A 156 -23.68 -6.86 8.98
CA PRO A 156 -23.00 -7.84 8.12
C PRO A 156 -23.84 -8.16 6.88
N LEU A 157 -23.18 -8.57 5.79
CA LEU A 157 -23.87 -9.02 4.60
C LEU A 157 -24.66 -10.29 4.91
N PRO A 158 -25.89 -10.45 4.39
CA PRO A 158 -26.68 -11.64 4.64
C PRO A 158 -25.92 -12.88 4.15
N PRO A 159 -25.96 -13.98 4.90
CA PRO A 159 -25.37 -15.24 4.47
C PRO A 159 -26.03 -15.72 3.18
N GLU A 160 -25.31 -16.54 2.41
CA GLU A 160 -25.76 -17.02 1.10
C GLU A 160 -27.13 -17.74 1.19
N GLU A 161 -27.35 -18.47 2.29
CA GLU A 161 -28.61 -19.17 2.59
C GLU A 161 -29.81 -18.22 2.74
N GLU A 162 -29.62 -17.03 3.31
CA GLU A 162 -30.67 -16.03 3.44
C GLU A 162 -30.99 -15.39 2.08
N LEU A 163 -29.96 -15.10 1.28
CA LEU A 163 -30.14 -14.62 -0.09
C LEU A 163 -30.86 -15.66 -0.97
N ASP A 164 -30.58 -16.95 -0.79
CA ASP A 164 -31.27 -18.03 -1.51
C ASP A 164 -32.72 -18.18 -1.07
N LYS A 165 -33.01 -18.03 0.23
CA LYS A 165 -34.40 -18.02 0.73
C LYS A 165 -35.19 -16.85 0.12
N LEU A 166 -34.60 -15.65 0.07
CA LEU A 166 -35.24 -14.50 -0.56
C LEU A 166 -35.48 -14.77 -2.05
N LYS A 167 -34.48 -15.28 -2.77
CA LYS A 167 -34.63 -15.63 -4.19
C LYS A 167 -35.81 -16.59 -4.41
N ASN A 168 -35.86 -17.69 -3.65
CA ASN A 168 -36.95 -18.68 -3.76
C ASN A 168 -38.32 -18.06 -3.46
N HIS A 169 -38.38 -17.12 -2.50
CA HIS A 169 -39.62 -16.41 -2.20
C HIS A 169 -40.06 -15.50 -3.37
N LEU A 170 -39.12 -14.76 -3.97
CA LEU A 170 -39.39 -13.93 -5.13
C LEU A 170 -39.81 -14.76 -6.35
N ASP A 171 -39.24 -15.95 -6.56
CA ASP A 171 -39.66 -16.89 -7.60
C ASP A 171 -41.15 -17.30 -7.43
N VAL A 172 -41.59 -17.55 -6.19
CA VAL A 172 -43.00 -17.87 -5.91
C VAL A 172 -43.91 -16.69 -6.21
N LEU A 173 -43.56 -15.48 -5.73
CA LEU A 173 -44.33 -14.27 -6.00
C LEU A 173 -44.41 -13.93 -7.50
N GLN A 174 -43.31 -14.15 -8.20
CA GLN A 174 -43.23 -13.99 -9.65
C GLN A 174 -44.16 -14.97 -10.37
N ALA A 175 -44.23 -16.22 -9.94
CA ALA A 175 -45.16 -17.21 -10.46
C ALA A 175 -46.63 -16.90 -10.13
N GLU A 176 -46.91 -16.25 -9.00
CA GLU A 176 -48.26 -15.76 -8.65
C GLU A 176 -48.70 -14.59 -9.54
N ARG A 177 -47.78 -13.66 -9.85
CA ARG A 177 -48.04 -12.58 -10.82
C ARG A 177 -48.35 -13.09 -12.21
N ASP A 178 -47.68 -14.16 -12.62
CA ASP A 178 -47.78 -14.72 -13.99
C ASP A 178 -48.98 -15.67 -14.17
N LYS A 179 -49.74 -15.96 -13.11
CA LYS A 179 -51.02 -16.69 -13.15
C LYS A 179 -52.20 -15.77 -13.43
#